data_AF-A0A815XTI7-F1
#
_entry.id   AF-A0A815XTI7-F1
#
_cell.length_a   1.000
_cell.length_b   1.000
_cell.length_c   1.000
_cell.angle_alpha   90.00
_cell.angle_beta   90.00
_cell.angle_gamma   90.00
#
_symmetry.space_group_name_H-M   'P 1'
#
loop_
_entity.id
_entity.type
_entity.pdbx_description
1 polymer ?
#
loop_
_entity_poly.entity_id
_entity_poly.type
_entity_poly.pdbx_seq_one_letter_code
_entity_poly.pdbx_strand_id
1 'polypeptide(L)' 'MPIDLFGPLRWRWEAEQQVKVRTKMNVKKGTITVTVEGLDSQNQAVKKEFMSFLSWLRMCAVIRDPHA' A
#
# COMPACT_ATOMS: atom_id res chain seq x y z
N MET A 1 -18.28 1.25 2.19
CA MET A 1 -16.99 1.67 2.77
C MET A 1 -15.92 1.53 1.70
N PRO A 2 -15.00 2.50 1.52
CA PRO A 2 -13.83 2.27 0.68
C PRO A 2 -13.02 1.10 1.27
N ILE A 3 -12.63 0.17 0.41
CA ILE A 3 -11.78 -0.96 0.79
C ILE A 3 -10.39 -0.42 1.12
N ASP A 4 -9.89 -0.67 2.33
CA ASP A 4 -8.51 -0.35 2.68
C ASP A 4 -7.58 -1.35 1.99
N LEU A 5 -7.21 -1.03 0.75
CA LEU A 5 -6.38 -1.86 -0.13
C LEU A 5 -5.04 -2.24 0.52
N PHE A 6 -4.53 -1.42 1.44
CA PHE A 6 -3.27 -1.62 2.13
C PHE A 6 -3.45 -2.13 3.58
N GLY A 7 -4.68 -2.38 4.01
CA GLY A 7 -5.00 -2.81 5.39
C GLY A 7 -4.19 -4.03 5.87
N PRO A 8 -4.08 -5.10 5.08
CA PRO A 8 -3.28 -6.27 5.45
C PRO A 8 -1.77 -5.95 5.62
N LEU A 9 -1.22 -5.16 4.70
CA LEU A 9 0.19 -4.73 4.75
C LEU A 9 0.46 -3.83 5.96
N ARG A 10 -0.45 -2.89 6.26
CA ARG A 10 -0.36 -2.04 7.44
C ARG A 10 -0.33 -2.89 8.71
N TRP A 11 -1.30 -3.79 8.88
CA TRP A 11 -1.42 -4.60 10.09
C TRP A 11 -0.14 -5.39 10.38
N ARG A 12 0.45 -5.99 9.34
CA ARG A 12 1.69 -6.77 9.49
C ARG A 12 2.86 -5.91 9.96
N TRP A 13 3.10 -4.77 9.32
CA TRP A 13 4.21 -3.88 9.69
C TRP A 13 4.05 -3.24 11.07
N GLU A 14 2.81 -2.91 11.44
CA GLU A 14 2.48 -2.39 12.78
C GLU A 14 2.67 -3.46 13.86
N ALA A 15 2.34 -4.73 13.56
CA ALA A 15 2.48 -5.84 14.50
C ALA A 15 3.93 -6.33 14.67
N GLU A 16 4.72 -6.36 13.59
CA GLU A 16 6.04 -7.01 13.59
C GLU A 16 7.22 -6.07 13.88
N GLN A 17 7.13 -4.77 13.55
CA GLN A 17 8.33 -3.95 13.36
C GLN A 17 8.28 -2.57 14.02
N GLN A 18 7.28 -2.26 14.85
CA GLN A 18 7.06 -0.92 15.44
C GLN A 18 6.99 0.21 14.40
N VAL A 19 6.65 -0.11 13.15
CA VAL A 19 6.46 0.88 12.09
C VAL A 19 5.01 1.34 12.12
N LYS A 20 4.77 2.65 12.15
CA LYS A 20 3.42 3.22 12.10
C LYS A 20 3.08 3.58 10.67
N VAL A 21 2.03 2.96 10.12
CA VAL A 21 1.63 3.19 8.72
C VAL A 21 0.25 3.83 8.69
N ARG A 22 0.14 5.03 8.14
CA ARG A 22 -1.14 5.76 8.03
C ARG A 22 -1.58 5.82 6.58
N THR A 23 -2.82 5.43 6.32
CA THR A 23 -3.45 5.53 5.00
C THR A 23 -4.49 6.63 5.02
N LYS A 24 -4.41 7.59 4.10
CA LYS A 24 -5.40 8.65 3.93
C LYS A 24 -5.91 8.64 2.49
N MET A 25 -7.19 8.33 2.33
CA MET A 25 -7.85 8.39 1.03
C MET A 25 -8.33 9.82 0.75
N ASN A 26 -7.94 10.37 -0.40
CA ASN A 26 -8.49 11.59 -0.94
C ASN A 26 -9.54 11.25 -2.00
N VAL A 27 -10.80 11.14 -1.56
CA VAL A 27 -11.93 10.75 -2.42
C VAL A 27 -12.12 11.72 -3.59
N LYS A 28 -11.86 13.02 -3.41
CA LYS A 28 -11.98 14.03 -4.48
C LYS A 28 -10.97 13.87 -5.60
N LYS A 29 -9.79 13.33 -5.30
CA LYS A 29 -8.69 13.15 -6.26
C LYS A 29 -8.51 11.69 -6.70
N GLY A 30 -9.27 10.76 -6.13
CA GLY A 30 -9.07 9.32 -6.35
C GLY A 30 -7.69 8.82 -5.92
N THR A 31 -7.02 9.52 -5.00
CA THR A 31 -5.65 9.16 -4.56
C THR A 31 -5.66 8.58 -3.15
N ILE A 32 -4.74 7.66 -2.88
CA ILE A 32 -4.47 7.14 -1.54
C ILE A 32 -3.05 7.57 -1.17
N THR A 33 -2.91 8.28 -0.06
CA THR A 33 -1.62 8.65 0.51
C THR A 33 -1.28 7.67 1.61
N VAL A 34 -0.09 7.05 1.53
CA VAL A 34 0.47 6.18 2.56
C VAL A 34 1.63 6.91 3.21
N THR A 35 1.58 7.07 4.53
CA THR A 35 2.66 7.67 5.34
C THR A 35 3.24 6.59 6.23
N VAL A 36 4.56 6.42 6.20
CA VAL A 36 5.29 5.43 6.99
C VAL A 36 6.19 6.17 7.96
N GLU A 37 6.03 5.89 9.25
CA GLU A 37 6.82 6.46 10.35
C GLU A 37 7.57 5.29 11.03
N GLY A 38 8.88 5.25 10.89
CA GLY A 38 9.75 4.18 11.41
C GLY A 38 11.23 4.47 11.16
N LEU A 39 12.11 3.52 11.51
CA LEU A 39 13.54 3.61 11.20
C LEU A 39 13.75 3.65 9.67
N ASP A 40 14.79 4.35 9.20
CA ASP A 40 15.03 4.48 7.75
C ASP A 40 15.18 3.12 7.04
N SER A 41 15.88 2.17 7.67
CA SER A 41 16.03 0.81 7.17
C SER A 41 14.68 0.08 7.00
N GLN A 42 13.74 0.31 7.92
CA GLN A 42 12.39 -0.23 7.85
C GLN A 42 11.55 0.50 6.82
N ASN A 43 11.67 1.83 6.71
CA ASN A 43 10.95 2.63 5.73
C ASN A 43 11.28 2.21 4.30
N GLN A 44 12.54 1.89 4.00
CA GLN A 44 12.92 1.35 2.69
C GLN A 44 12.32 -0.02 2.42
N ALA A 45 12.30 -0.92 3.41
CA ALA A 45 11.68 -2.24 3.29
C ALA A 45 10.17 -2.13 3.04
N VAL A 46 9.47 -1.29 3.82
CA VAL A 46 8.04 -1.01 3.66
C VAL A 46 7.76 -0.43 2.27
N LYS A 47 8.53 0.58 1.84
CA LYS A 47 8.39 1.18 0.50
C LYS A 47 8.55 0.14 -0.61
N LYS A 48 9.56 -0.72 -0.52
CA LYS A 48 9.81 -1.77 -1.51
C LYS A 48 8.62 -2.71 -1.62
N GLU A 49 8.09 -3.16 -0.48
CA GLU A 49 6.96 -4.08 -0.47
C GLU A 49 5.67 -3.45 -0.99
N PHE A 50 5.36 -2.21 -0.58
CA PHE A 50 4.20 -1.48 -1.09
C PHE A 50 4.28 -1.31 -2.62
N MET A 51 5.48 -1.03 -3.16
CA MET A 51 5.69 -0.97 -4.60
C MET A 51 5.54 -2.33 -5.29
N SER A 52 6.04 -3.42 -4.68
CA SER A 52 5.84 -4.78 -5.19
C SER A 52 4.36 -5.17 -5.24
N PHE A 53 3.60 -4.84 -4.19
CA PHE A 53 2.16 -5.06 -4.15
C PHE A 53 1.41 -4.27 -5.23
N LEU A 54 1.77 -2.99 -5.42
CA LEU A 54 1.22 -2.18 -6.52
C LEU A 54 1.56 -2.74 -7.90
N SER A 55 2.79 -3.24 -8.08
CA SER A 55 3.20 -3.88 -9.32
C SER A 55 2.40 -5.16 -9.60
N TRP A 56 2.17 -5.99 -8.59
CA TRP A 56 1.30 -7.17 -8.68
C TRP A 56 -0.14 -6.79 -9.02
N LEU A 57 -0.71 -5.79 -8.33
CA LEU A 57 -2.05 -5.28 -8.62
C LEU A 57 -2.17 -4.78 -10.07
N ARG A 58 -1.15 -4.08 -10.58
CA ARG A 58 -1.12 -3.64 -11.98
C ARG A 58 -1.12 -4.82 -12.94
N MET A 59 -0.33 -5.88 -12.67
CA MET A 59 -0.37 -7.09 -13.49
C MET A 59 -1.74 -7.77 -13.45
N CYS A 60 -2.36 -7.91 -12.28
CA CYS A 60 -3.68 -8.51 -12.15
C CYS A 60 -4.80 -7.66 -12.79
N ALA A 61 -4.66 -6.33 -12.76
CA ALA A 61 -5.60 -5.42 -13.42
C ALA A 61 -5.50 -5.53 -14.95
N VAL A 62 -4.29 -5.71 -15.50
CA VAL A 62 -4.08 -5.89 -16.95
C VAL A 62 -4.68 -7.21 -17.46
N ILE A 63 -4.71 -8.29 -16.66
CA ILE A 63 -5.37 -9.55 -17.04
C ILE A 63 -6.91 -9.42 -17.13
N ARG A 64 -7.48 -8.35 -16.56
CA ARG A 64 -8.93 -8.08 -16.54
C ARG A 64 -9.37 -6.95 -17.48
N ASP A 65 -8.52 -6.51 -18.40
CA ASP A 65 -8.98 -5.64 -19.47
C ASP A 65 -9.48 -6.51 -20.64
N PRO A 66 -10.81 -6.62 -20.87
CA PRO A 66 -11.34 -7.38 -22.01
C PRO A 66 -11.04 -6.71 -23.37
N HIS A 67 -10.37 -5.56 -23.39
CA HIS A 67 -10.06 -4.79 -24.59
C HIS A 67 -8.56 -4.54 -24.83
N ALA A 68 -7.66 -5.23 -24.13
CA ALA A 68 -6.23 -5.23 -24.47
C ALA A 68 -5.93 -6.03 -25.76
#